data_AF-A0AAD9BKK5-F1
#
_entry.id   AF-A0AAD9BKK5-F1
#
_cell.length_a   1.000
_cell.length_b   1.000
_cell.length_c   1.000
_cell.angle_alpha   90.00
_cell.angle_beta   90.00
_cell.angle_gamma   90.00
#
_symmetry.space_group_name_H-M   'P 1'
#
loop_
_entity.id
_entity.type
_entity.pdbx_description
1 polymer ?
#
loop_
_entity_poly.entity_id
_entity_poly.type
_entity_poly.pdbx_seq_one_letter_code
_entity_poly.pdbx_strand_id
1 'polypeptide(L)'
;MAFTLYSLIQTAILCTNAVAVLHEERFLSKFGWGVDQGVGGFGDDPGVKAQILTLIRSVRTVMRGEQVSIMAGRRALKAVLIDLSGTLHIEDTAVPGAQDALNRLRQASVDVKFVTNTTKESKRSLLERLQRLDFHVQEKEIFTSLSAARSLVERKQLRPLLLLEDSIDTSEPNAVVIGLSPDHFNYQTLDQAFRMVLEGAPLIAIHKARYYKRADGLALGPGPFVAGLEFAADCRATVVGKPEKRFFTQALSDLGCSPTEAVMIGDDARDDVGGAQNAGMLGILVRTGKYREGDEDKINPPPHLTCDSFPEAVAHILKKLL
;
A
#
# COMPACT_ATOMS: atom_id res chain seq x y z
N MET A 1 50.90 -5.41 -15.23
CA MET A 1 50.22 -4.42 -14.36
C MET A 1 50.97 -4.37 -13.05
N ALA A 2 51.48 -3.21 -12.65
CA ALA A 2 52.21 -3.07 -11.40
C ALA A 2 51.24 -3.18 -10.22
N PHE A 3 51.45 -4.16 -9.34
CA PHE A 3 50.75 -4.25 -8.06
C PHE A 3 51.18 -3.05 -7.21
N THR A 4 50.26 -2.11 -6.96
CA THR A 4 50.55 -0.95 -6.11
C THR A 4 50.15 -1.24 -4.66
N LEU A 5 50.81 -0.57 -3.72
CA LEU A 5 50.44 -0.64 -2.30
C LEU A 5 48.96 -0.29 -2.09
N TYR A 6 48.45 0.64 -2.90
CA TYR A 6 47.04 1.03 -2.92
C TYR A 6 46.12 -0.13 -3.32
N SER A 7 46.43 -0.86 -4.41
CA SER A 7 45.63 -2.03 -4.80
C SER A 7 45.66 -3.15 -3.77
N LEU A 8 46.77 -3.28 -3.03
CA LEU A 8 46.90 -4.28 -1.97
C LEU A 8 46.01 -3.92 -0.76
N ILE A 9 46.01 -2.66 -0.35
CA ILE A 9 45.17 -2.14 0.72
C ILE A 9 43.69 -2.25 0.33
N GLN A 10 43.33 -1.86 -0.90
CA GLN A 10 41.96 -1.95 -1.40
C GLN A 10 41.46 -3.40 -1.43
N THR A 11 42.29 -4.34 -1.88
CA THR A 11 41.95 -5.77 -1.88
C THR A 11 41.81 -6.32 -0.46
N ALA A 12 42.70 -5.94 0.45
CA ALA A 12 42.62 -6.34 1.85
C ALA A 12 41.34 -5.82 2.51
N ILE A 13 40.94 -4.58 2.22
CA ILE A 13 39.67 -4.00 2.69
C ILE A 13 38.48 -4.78 2.12
N LEU A 14 38.45 -5.06 0.80
CA LEU A 14 37.36 -5.81 0.17
C LEU A 14 37.22 -7.24 0.70
N CYS A 15 38.34 -7.94 0.92
CA CYS A 15 38.33 -9.28 1.50
C CYS A 15 37.88 -9.25 2.96
N THR A 16 38.35 -8.27 3.74
CA THR A 16 37.92 -8.08 5.14
C THR A 16 36.43 -7.76 5.20
N ASN A 17 35.92 -6.94 4.26
CA ASN A 17 34.50 -6.59 4.13
C ASN A 17 33.64 -7.81 3.81
N ALA A 18 34.06 -8.67 2.87
CA ALA A 18 33.33 -9.88 2.50
C ALA A 18 33.23 -10.85 3.69
N VAL A 19 34.31 -11.00 4.45
CA VAL A 19 34.36 -11.86 5.63
C VAL A 19 33.51 -11.31 6.78
N ALA A 20 33.58 -9.99 7.02
CA ALA A 20 32.86 -9.31 8.09
C ALA A 20 31.35 -9.21 7.86
N VAL A 21 30.87 -9.18 6.61
CA VAL A 21 29.44 -9.00 6.31
C VAL A 21 28.72 -10.34 6.05
N LEU A 22 29.36 -11.28 5.36
CA LEU A 22 28.70 -12.53 4.94
C LEU A 22 28.85 -13.67 5.95
N HIS A 23 29.92 -13.68 6.74
CA HIS A 23 30.28 -14.80 7.60
C HIS A 23 30.80 -14.37 8.98
N GLU A 24 30.35 -13.22 9.50
CA GLU A 24 30.81 -12.62 10.75
C GLU A 24 30.89 -13.62 11.91
N GLU A 25 29.79 -14.31 12.22
CA GLU A 25 29.73 -15.30 13.32
C GLU A 25 30.68 -16.47 13.10
N ARG A 26 30.86 -16.90 11.85
CA ARG A 26 31.76 -18.00 11.48
C ARG A 26 33.24 -17.57 11.54
N PHE A 27 33.53 -16.31 11.24
CA PHE A 27 34.86 -15.72 11.38
C PHE A 27 35.21 -15.52 12.86
N LEU A 28 34.32 -14.87 13.63
CA LEU A 28 34.52 -14.62 15.05
C LEU A 28 34.66 -15.93 15.85
N SER A 29 33.88 -16.96 15.53
CA SER A 29 34.02 -18.28 16.16
C SER A 29 35.35 -18.96 15.83
N LYS A 30 35.84 -18.87 14.58
CA LYS A 30 37.13 -19.46 14.17
C LYS A 30 38.33 -18.88 14.93
N PHE A 31 38.26 -17.62 15.35
CA PHE A 31 39.31 -16.95 16.12
C PHE A 31 39.06 -16.94 17.64
N GLY A 32 38.01 -17.62 18.12
CA GLY A 32 37.67 -17.66 19.55
C GLY A 32 37.19 -16.31 20.10
N TRP A 33 36.65 -15.44 19.24
CA TRP A 33 36.15 -14.10 19.56
C TRP A 33 34.62 -14.07 19.60
N GLY A 34 34.01 -15.17 20.06
CA GLY A 34 32.56 -15.29 20.28
C GLY A 34 32.05 -14.41 21.43
N VAL A 35 30.73 -14.34 21.54
CA VAL A 35 29.93 -13.26 22.16
C VAL A 35 30.09 -13.09 23.68
N ASP A 36 30.88 -13.90 24.39
CA ASP A 36 31.13 -13.70 25.81
C ASP A 36 32.58 -13.34 26.09
N GLN A 37 32.81 -12.09 26.55
CA GLN A 37 33.68 -11.80 27.70
C GLN A 37 33.68 -10.30 28.04
N GLY A 38 33.30 -10.01 29.30
CA GLY A 38 33.87 -8.98 30.17
C GLY A 38 33.83 -7.53 29.68
N VAL A 39 32.87 -6.76 30.20
CA VAL A 39 33.01 -5.30 30.30
C VAL A 39 34.28 -5.03 31.12
N GLY A 40 35.36 -4.65 30.43
CA GLY A 40 36.57 -4.14 31.08
C GLY A 40 36.24 -2.87 31.86
N GLY A 41 36.83 -2.74 33.04
CA GLY A 41 36.56 -1.65 33.98
C GLY A 41 36.72 -0.26 33.35
N PHE A 42 35.95 0.69 33.87
CA PHE A 42 36.05 2.10 33.51
C PHE A 42 37.50 2.59 33.65
N GLY A 43 38.16 2.90 32.53
CA GLY A 43 39.45 3.58 32.50
C GLY A 43 40.59 2.88 31.74
N ASP A 44 40.42 1.63 31.30
CA ASP A 44 41.46 0.95 30.49
C ASP A 44 41.29 1.23 28.99
N ASP A 45 42.41 1.50 28.31
CA ASP A 45 42.45 1.65 26.85
C ASP A 45 41.93 0.37 26.19
N PRO A 46 41.00 0.45 25.22
CA PRO A 46 40.45 -0.73 24.57
C PRO A 46 41.59 -1.49 23.88
N GLY A 47 41.86 -2.71 24.35
CA GLY A 47 42.86 -3.58 23.74
C GLY A 47 42.60 -3.80 22.25
N VAL A 48 43.65 -4.16 21.50
CA VAL A 48 43.63 -4.32 20.03
C VAL A 48 42.41 -5.12 19.52
N LYS A 49 41.98 -6.15 20.27
CA LYS A 49 40.79 -6.95 19.98
C LYS A 49 39.49 -6.12 19.97
N ALA A 50 39.28 -5.25 20.97
CA ALA A 50 38.10 -4.41 21.08
C ALA A 50 38.05 -3.34 19.97
N GLN A 51 39.21 -2.79 19.60
CA GLN A 51 39.31 -1.84 18.49
C GLN A 51 38.94 -2.50 17.15
N ILE A 52 39.43 -3.72 16.90
CA ILE A 52 39.08 -4.49 15.68
C ILE A 52 37.59 -4.84 15.63
N LEU A 53 37.00 -5.28 16.75
CA LEU A 53 35.56 -5.57 16.81
C LEU A 53 34.71 -4.32 16.60
N THR A 54 35.14 -3.18 17.14
CA THR A 54 34.46 -1.90 16.93
C THR A 54 34.53 -1.49 15.46
N LEU A 55 35.70 -1.62 14.82
CA LEU A 55 35.87 -1.36 13.39
C LEU A 55 34.97 -2.26 12.53
N ILE A 56 34.91 -3.56 12.81
CA ILE A 56 34.02 -4.51 12.11
C ILE A 56 32.55 -4.08 12.23
N ARG A 57 32.09 -3.71 13.43
CA ARG A 57 30.71 -3.25 13.68
C ARG A 57 30.41 -1.91 13.00
N SER A 58 31.35 -0.96 13.03
CA SER A 58 31.22 0.34 12.37
C SER A 58 31.14 0.19 10.86
N VAL A 59 32.00 -0.64 10.26
CA VAL A 59 31.96 -0.95 8.82
C VAL A 59 30.63 -1.61 8.45
N ARG A 60 30.14 -2.58 9.23
CA ARG A 60 28.82 -3.20 9.02
C ARG A 60 27.68 -2.18 9.06
N THR A 61 27.76 -1.22 9.97
CA THR A 61 26.73 -0.18 10.15
C THR A 61 26.69 0.77 8.95
N VAL A 62 27.85 1.25 8.50
CA VAL A 62 27.97 2.11 7.30
C VAL A 62 27.53 1.36 6.06
N MET A 63 27.97 0.11 5.90
CA MET A 63 27.62 -0.71 4.73
C MET A 63 26.14 -1.11 4.68
N ARG A 64 25.43 -1.22 5.82
CA ARG A 64 23.96 -1.36 5.80
C ARG A 64 23.27 -0.11 5.27
N GLY A 65 23.83 1.08 5.53
CA GLY A 65 23.35 2.34 4.95
C GLY A 65 23.68 2.47 3.46
N GLU A 66 24.90 2.09 3.05
CA GLU A 66 25.35 2.21 1.65
C GLU A 66 24.84 1.08 0.74
N GLN A 67 24.67 -0.17 1.20
CA GLN A 67 24.09 -1.24 0.38
C GLN A 67 22.63 -0.96 0.00
N VAL A 68 21.87 -0.26 0.85
CA VAL A 68 20.54 0.25 0.51
C VAL A 68 20.62 1.29 -0.60
N SER A 69 21.69 2.09 -0.63
CA SER A 69 21.89 3.14 -1.64
C SER A 69 22.52 2.63 -2.95
N ILE A 70 23.33 1.55 -2.92
CA ILE A 70 24.08 1.02 -4.07
C ILE A 70 23.32 -0.12 -4.78
N MET A 71 22.43 -0.87 -4.11
CA MET A 71 21.50 -1.78 -4.79
C MET A 71 20.30 -1.08 -5.42
N ALA A 72 20.12 0.22 -5.18
CA ALA A 72 19.15 1.05 -5.87
C ALA A 72 19.67 1.47 -7.26
N GLY A 73 19.97 0.50 -8.12
CA GLY A 73 19.80 0.76 -9.55
C GLY A 73 18.37 1.27 -9.71
N ARG A 74 18.20 2.48 -10.28
CA ARG A 74 16.88 3.14 -10.47
C ARG A 74 15.85 2.07 -10.85
N ARG A 75 14.98 1.70 -9.91
CA ARG A 75 13.88 0.78 -10.20
C ARG A 75 13.02 1.51 -11.22
N ALA A 76 13.00 1.02 -12.45
CA ALA A 76 12.20 1.63 -13.50
C ALA A 76 10.74 1.53 -13.07
N LEU A 77 10.10 2.68 -12.85
CA LEU A 77 8.68 2.75 -12.58
C LEU A 77 7.93 2.25 -13.82
N LYS A 78 7.04 1.28 -13.63
CA LYS A 78 6.24 0.69 -14.72
C LYS A 78 4.77 1.04 -14.62
N ALA A 79 4.24 1.26 -13.42
CA ALA A 79 2.82 1.50 -13.22
C ALA A 79 2.53 2.64 -12.23
N VAL A 80 1.44 3.35 -12.49
CA VAL A 80 0.87 4.36 -11.59
C VAL A 80 -0.56 3.94 -11.24
N LEU A 81 -0.79 3.69 -9.95
CA LEU A 81 -2.12 3.55 -9.39
C LEU A 81 -2.61 4.93 -8.96
N ILE A 82 -3.83 5.30 -9.38
CA ILE A 82 -4.39 6.63 -9.14
C ILE A 82 -5.74 6.46 -8.45
N ASP A 83 -5.90 7.03 -7.25
CA ASP A 83 -7.21 7.12 -6.62
C ASP A 83 -8.15 8.06 -7.41
N LEU A 84 -9.46 7.83 -7.32
CA LEU A 84 -10.44 8.64 -8.02
C LEU A 84 -10.92 9.84 -7.19
N SER A 85 -11.71 9.57 -6.16
CA SER A 85 -12.43 10.58 -5.37
C SER A 85 -11.50 11.25 -4.37
N GLY A 86 -11.29 12.56 -4.54
CA GLY A 86 -10.36 13.35 -3.74
C GLY A 86 -9.00 13.54 -4.40
N THR A 87 -8.69 12.77 -5.45
CA THR A 87 -7.41 12.84 -6.18
C THR A 87 -7.58 13.39 -7.60
N LEU A 88 -8.47 12.80 -8.41
CA LEU A 88 -8.77 13.29 -9.77
C LEU A 88 -9.97 14.24 -9.80
N HIS A 89 -10.95 14.01 -8.93
CA HIS A 89 -12.16 14.81 -8.85
C HIS A 89 -12.67 14.89 -7.41
N ILE A 90 -13.39 15.95 -7.09
CA ILE A 90 -14.15 16.10 -5.85
C ILE A 90 -15.61 16.22 -6.28
N GLU A 91 -16.41 15.22 -5.92
CA GLU A 91 -17.79 15.08 -6.41
C GLU A 91 -17.83 15.11 -7.96
N ASP A 92 -18.61 16.01 -8.56
CA ASP A 92 -18.73 16.20 -10.01
C ASP A 92 -17.82 17.31 -10.55
N THR A 93 -16.74 17.66 -9.85
CA THR A 93 -15.75 18.65 -10.31
C THR A 93 -14.36 18.04 -10.38
N ALA A 94 -13.71 18.14 -11.54
CA ALA A 94 -12.32 17.70 -11.69
C ALA A 94 -11.36 18.58 -10.87
N VAL A 95 -10.31 17.98 -10.32
CA VAL A 95 -9.21 18.73 -9.71
C VAL A 95 -8.55 19.59 -10.80
N PRO A 96 -8.29 20.89 -10.56
CA PRO A 96 -7.74 21.79 -11.58
C PRO A 96 -6.47 21.22 -12.24
N GLY A 97 -6.48 21.12 -13.56
CA GLY A 97 -5.35 20.61 -14.37
C GLY A 97 -5.15 19.10 -14.33
N ALA A 98 -6.05 18.32 -13.71
CA ALA A 98 -5.92 16.87 -13.61
C ALA A 98 -6.02 16.17 -14.98
N GLN A 99 -6.86 16.65 -15.90
CA GLN A 99 -6.97 16.09 -17.24
C GLN A 99 -5.65 16.21 -18.02
N ASP A 100 -5.06 17.40 -18.03
CA ASP A 100 -3.77 17.66 -18.70
C ASP A 100 -2.61 16.89 -18.05
N ALA A 101 -2.64 16.76 -16.73
CA ALA A 101 -1.69 15.92 -16.01
C ALA A 101 -1.80 14.45 -16.41
N LEU A 102 -3.02 13.90 -16.45
CA LEU A 102 -3.24 12.52 -16.88
C LEU A 102 -2.78 12.29 -18.32
N ASN A 103 -3.08 13.22 -19.23
CA ASN A 103 -2.63 13.13 -20.63
C ASN A 103 -1.10 13.12 -20.74
N ARG A 104 -0.39 13.96 -19.98
CA ARG A 104 1.07 13.94 -19.92
C ARG A 104 1.61 12.62 -19.35
N LEU A 105 0.98 12.08 -18.31
CA LEU A 105 1.37 10.80 -17.74
C LEU A 105 1.22 9.65 -18.75
N ARG A 106 0.13 9.66 -19.54
CA ARG A 106 -0.13 8.68 -20.61
C ARG A 106 0.86 8.75 -21.78
N GLN A 107 1.52 9.89 -21.98
CA GLN A 107 2.57 10.03 -22.99
C GLN A 107 3.91 9.43 -22.54
N ALA A 108 4.05 9.10 -21.25
CA ALA A 108 5.23 8.44 -20.72
C ALA A 108 5.11 6.91 -20.79
N SER A 109 6.24 6.20 -20.65
CA SER A 109 6.30 4.74 -20.71
C SER A 109 5.86 4.07 -19.39
N VAL A 110 4.66 4.39 -18.91
CA VAL A 110 4.05 3.79 -17.71
C VAL A 110 2.60 3.39 -17.96
N ASP A 111 2.21 2.27 -17.37
CA ASP A 111 0.80 1.88 -17.32
C ASP A 111 0.06 2.67 -16.24
N VAL A 112 -1.19 3.01 -16.53
CA VAL A 112 -2.07 3.73 -15.59
C VAL A 112 -3.24 2.83 -15.21
N LYS A 113 -3.53 2.74 -13.91
CA LYS A 113 -4.70 2.04 -13.39
C LYS A 113 -5.38 2.92 -12.35
N PHE A 114 -6.69 3.10 -12.50
CA PHE A 114 -7.50 3.85 -11.56
C PHE A 114 -8.04 2.91 -10.49
N VAL A 115 -7.91 3.30 -9.23
CA VAL A 115 -8.34 2.49 -8.08
C VAL A 115 -9.35 3.25 -7.23
N THR A 116 -10.35 2.57 -6.68
CA THR A 116 -11.29 3.20 -5.74
C THR A 116 -11.93 2.21 -4.77
N ASN A 117 -12.16 2.66 -3.53
CA ASN A 117 -12.97 1.97 -2.53
C ASN A 117 -14.43 2.41 -2.65
N THR A 118 -15.12 2.00 -3.72
CA THR A 118 -16.56 2.22 -3.86
C THR A 118 -17.35 0.99 -3.39
N THR A 119 -18.51 1.22 -2.81
CA THR A 119 -19.49 0.20 -2.42
C THR A 119 -20.81 0.31 -3.18
N LYS A 120 -20.96 1.38 -3.97
CA LYS A 120 -22.23 1.83 -4.53
C LYS A 120 -22.19 1.92 -6.05
N GLU A 121 -21.03 2.29 -6.60
CA GLU A 121 -20.93 2.62 -8.01
C GLU A 121 -20.39 1.45 -8.83
N SER A 122 -21.10 1.12 -9.91
CA SER A 122 -20.60 0.19 -10.90
C SER A 122 -19.39 0.76 -11.65
N LYS A 123 -18.56 -0.11 -12.23
CA LYS A 123 -17.44 0.31 -13.11
C LYS A 123 -17.91 1.20 -14.25
N ARG A 124 -19.07 0.88 -14.84
CA ARG A 124 -19.67 1.65 -15.93
C ARG A 124 -20.08 3.05 -15.47
N SER A 125 -20.73 3.16 -14.31
CA SER A 125 -21.13 4.46 -13.74
C SER A 125 -19.93 5.35 -13.44
N LEU A 126 -18.84 4.76 -12.91
CA LEU A 126 -17.58 5.48 -12.70
C LEU A 126 -16.96 5.94 -14.01
N LEU A 127 -16.94 5.07 -15.03
CA LEU A 127 -16.42 5.39 -16.36
C LEU A 127 -17.20 6.55 -16.99
N GLU A 128 -18.54 6.48 -16.98
CA GLU A 128 -19.42 7.53 -17.51
C GLU A 128 -19.20 8.86 -16.77
N ARG A 129 -18.99 8.84 -15.45
CA ARG A 129 -18.64 10.05 -14.68
C ARG A 129 -17.29 10.62 -15.11
N LEU A 130 -16.25 9.80 -15.20
CA LEU A 130 -14.91 10.26 -15.59
C LEU A 130 -14.92 10.84 -17.01
N GLN A 131 -15.67 10.23 -17.92
CA GLN A 131 -15.86 10.75 -19.29
C GLN A 131 -16.60 12.09 -19.32
N ARG A 132 -17.64 12.28 -18.48
CA ARG A 132 -18.31 13.59 -18.31
C ARG A 132 -17.40 14.68 -17.76
N LEU A 133 -16.35 14.30 -17.05
CA LEU A 133 -15.31 15.20 -16.54
C LEU A 133 -14.13 15.36 -17.52
N ASP A 134 -14.31 14.93 -18.77
CA ASP A 134 -13.32 14.98 -19.86
C ASP A 134 -12.04 14.15 -19.62
N PHE A 135 -12.12 13.13 -18.76
CA PHE A 135 -11.03 12.15 -18.63
C PHE A 135 -11.17 11.02 -19.66
N HIS A 136 -10.12 10.84 -20.46
CA HIS A 136 -10.00 9.72 -21.40
C HIS A 136 -9.57 8.46 -20.64
N VAL A 137 -10.55 7.68 -20.19
CA VAL A 137 -10.36 6.43 -19.42
C VAL A 137 -11.06 5.27 -20.12
N GLN A 138 -10.48 4.08 -20.01
CA GLN A 138 -11.06 2.84 -20.49
C GLN A 138 -11.51 1.97 -19.31
N GLU A 139 -12.57 1.18 -19.49
CA GLU A 139 -13.14 0.35 -18.41
C GLU A 139 -12.10 -0.61 -17.79
N LYS A 140 -11.20 -1.18 -18.61
CA LYS A 140 -10.14 -2.09 -18.15
C LYS A 140 -9.10 -1.44 -17.23
N GLU A 141 -9.01 -0.10 -17.26
CA GLU A 141 -8.09 0.66 -16.43
C GLU A 141 -8.66 0.87 -15.02
N ILE A 142 -9.96 0.64 -14.81
CA ILE A 142 -10.62 0.85 -13.53
C ILE A 142 -10.61 -0.44 -12.71
N PHE A 143 -10.12 -0.35 -11.47
CA PHE A 143 -10.15 -1.42 -10.49
C PHE A 143 -10.85 -0.93 -9.22
N THR A 144 -11.91 -1.64 -8.82
CA THR A 144 -12.74 -1.24 -7.67
C THR A 144 -12.70 -2.29 -6.57
N SER A 145 -12.98 -1.90 -5.34
CA SER A 145 -13.16 -2.83 -4.23
C SER A 145 -14.31 -3.83 -4.48
N LEU A 146 -15.35 -3.42 -5.21
CA LEU A 146 -16.40 -4.35 -5.69
C LEU A 146 -15.84 -5.41 -6.66
N SER A 147 -14.90 -5.04 -7.54
CA SER A 147 -14.24 -5.99 -8.44
C SER A 147 -13.35 -6.97 -7.67
N ALA A 148 -12.65 -6.48 -6.64
CA ALA A 148 -11.87 -7.33 -5.74
C ALA A 148 -12.76 -8.31 -4.97
N ALA A 149 -13.91 -7.85 -4.46
CA ALA A 149 -14.91 -8.67 -3.79
C ALA A 149 -15.46 -9.77 -4.71
N ARG A 150 -15.91 -9.38 -5.91
CA ARG A 150 -16.43 -10.31 -6.93
C ARG A 150 -15.40 -11.39 -7.26
N SER A 151 -14.16 -10.99 -7.51
CA SER A 151 -13.08 -11.94 -7.80
C SER A 151 -12.81 -12.89 -6.62
N LEU A 152 -12.91 -12.43 -5.37
CA LEU A 152 -12.81 -13.31 -4.20
C LEU A 152 -13.97 -14.30 -4.11
N VAL A 153 -15.21 -13.84 -4.34
CA VAL A 153 -16.42 -14.66 -4.35
C VAL A 153 -16.34 -15.75 -5.43
N GLU A 154 -15.97 -15.38 -6.66
CA GLU A 154 -15.83 -16.29 -7.80
C GLU A 154 -14.73 -17.35 -7.53
N ARG A 155 -13.55 -16.92 -7.07
CA ARG A 155 -12.43 -17.85 -6.74
C ARG A 155 -12.79 -18.85 -5.64
N LYS A 156 -13.61 -18.43 -4.66
CA LYS A 156 -14.06 -19.28 -3.57
C LYS A 156 -15.39 -19.99 -3.85
N GLN A 157 -15.99 -19.80 -5.03
CA GLN A 157 -17.28 -20.36 -5.43
C GLN A 157 -18.40 -20.08 -4.40
N LEU A 158 -18.43 -18.86 -3.88
CA LEU A 158 -19.39 -18.43 -2.86
C LEU A 158 -20.69 -17.91 -3.50
N ARG A 159 -21.79 -18.02 -2.75
CA ARG A 159 -23.10 -17.42 -3.03
C ARG A 159 -23.37 -16.39 -1.93
N PRO A 160 -23.10 -15.10 -2.17
CA PRO A 160 -23.12 -14.11 -1.09
C PRO A 160 -24.52 -13.57 -0.83
N LEU A 161 -24.90 -13.48 0.45
CA LEU A 161 -25.86 -12.48 0.91
C LEU A 161 -25.19 -11.11 0.75
N LEU A 162 -25.72 -10.27 -0.14
CA LEU A 162 -25.13 -8.98 -0.51
C LEU A 162 -25.80 -7.86 0.28
N LEU A 163 -25.08 -7.30 1.24
CA LEU A 163 -25.45 -6.07 1.94
C LEU A 163 -24.82 -4.89 1.19
N LEU A 164 -25.28 -4.67 -0.04
CA LEU A 164 -24.83 -3.62 -0.96
C LEU A 164 -26.04 -2.81 -1.45
N GLU A 165 -25.79 -1.69 -2.12
CA GLU A 165 -26.82 -0.96 -2.86
C GLU A 165 -27.12 -1.74 -4.16
N ASP A 166 -28.39 -1.88 -4.55
CA ASP A 166 -28.84 -2.64 -5.74
C ASP A 166 -28.47 -4.14 -5.78
N SER A 167 -28.45 -4.81 -4.63
CA SER A 167 -28.16 -6.25 -4.56
C SER A 167 -29.30 -7.12 -5.09
N ILE A 168 -28.96 -8.11 -5.92
CA ILE A 168 -29.87 -9.20 -6.29
C ILE A 168 -29.71 -10.32 -5.25
N ASP A 169 -30.82 -10.77 -4.66
CA ASP A 169 -30.83 -11.91 -3.75
C ASP A 169 -30.31 -13.17 -4.47
N THR A 170 -29.28 -13.79 -3.90
CA THR A 170 -28.85 -15.12 -4.32
C THR A 170 -29.64 -16.18 -3.57
N SER A 171 -30.18 -17.17 -4.27
CA SER A 171 -30.78 -18.35 -3.65
C SER A 171 -29.73 -19.10 -2.81
N GLU A 172 -30.07 -19.44 -1.56
CA GLU A 172 -29.23 -20.22 -0.62
C GLU A 172 -27.82 -19.61 -0.40
N PRO A 173 -27.74 -18.43 0.23
CA PRO A 173 -26.47 -17.76 0.43
C PRO A 173 -25.60 -18.51 1.45
N ASN A 174 -24.30 -18.56 1.20
CA ASN A 174 -23.28 -19.24 2.02
C ASN A 174 -22.10 -18.34 2.40
N ALA A 175 -22.20 -17.03 2.14
CA ALA A 175 -21.23 -16.00 2.50
C ALA A 175 -21.97 -14.69 2.77
N VAL A 176 -21.35 -13.76 3.48
CA VAL A 176 -21.89 -12.40 3.67
C VAL A 176 -20.91 -11.42 3.05
N VAL A 177 -21.37 -10.59 2.11
CA VAL A 177 -20.58 -9.49 1.55
C VAL A 177 -21.23 -8.18 1.98
N ILE A 178 -20.49 -7.36 2.72
CA ILE A 178 -20.98 -6.12 3.32
C ILE A 178 -20.21 -4.90 2.78
N GLY A 179 -20.95 -3.96 2.21
CA GLY A 179 -20.52 -2.62 1.85
C GLY A 179 -21.41 -1.58 2.51
N LEU A 180 -21.41 -0.33 2.02
CA LEU A 180 -22.29 0.71 2.54
C LEU A 180 -23.68 0.57 1.90
N SER A 181 -24.64 0.03 2.66
CA SER A 181 -26.04 -0.08 2.23
C SER A 181 -26.97 0.38 3.35
N PRO A 182 -27.29 1.68 3.42
CA PRO A 182 -28.12 2.23 4.49
C PRO A 182 -29.47 1.52 4.63
N ASP A 183 -30.11 1.14 3.52
CA ASP A 183 -31.42 0.48 3.53
C ASP A 183 -31.35 -0.95 4.10
N HIS A 184 -30.21 -1.61 3.98
CA HIS A 184 -29.95 -2.94 4.53
C HIS A 184 -29.34 -2.91 5.94
N PHE A 185 -29.04 -1.75 6.50
CA PHE A 185 -28.49 -1.59 7.85
C PHE A 185 -29.58 -1.51 8.91
N ASN A 186 -30.47 -2.49 8.90
CA ASN A 186 -31.54 -2.68 9.87
C ASN A 186 -31.31 -3.98 10.68
N TYR A 187 -32.04 -4.13 11.80
CA TYR A 187 -31.86 -5.27 12.70
C TYR A 187 -32.07 -6.62 12.00
N GLN A 188 -33.11 -6.74 11.19
CA GLN A 188 -33.50 -7.99 10.55
C GLN A 188 -32.40 -8.49 9.59
N THR A 189 -31.89 -7.62 8.72
CA THR A 189 -30.83 -7.96 7.77
C THR A 189 -29.51 -8.25 8.48
N LEU A 190 -29.16 -7.48 9.51
CA LEU A 190 -27.94 -7.71 10.29
C LEU A 190 -28.01 -9.01 11.12
N ASP A 191 -29.16 -9.33 11.70
CA ASP A 191 -29.38 -10.59 12.45
C ASP A 191 -29.31 -11.81 11.51
N GLN A 192 -29.85 -11.70 10.29
CA GLN A 192 -29.68 -12.74 9.26
C GLN A 192 -28.21 -12.95 8.90
N ALA A 193 -27.49 -11.86 8.61
CA ALA A 193 -26.06 -11.93 8.31
C ALA A 193 -25.26 -12.52 9.48
N PHE A 194 -25.58 -12.11 10.72
CA PHE A 194 -24.97 -12.65 11.94
C PHE A 194 -25.15 -14.16 12.06
N ARG A 195 -26.38 -14.69 11.90
CA ARG A 195 -26.66 -16.13 11.98
C ARG A 195 -25.85 -16.93 10.95
N MET A 196 -25.78 -16.44 9.71
CA MET A 196 -24.95 -17.08 8.68
C MET A 196 -23.48 -17.13 9.07
N VAL A 197 -22.93 -16.03 9.58
CA VAL A 197 -21.52 -15.97 10.01
C VAL A 197 -21.27 -16.91 11.20
N LEU A 198 -22.21 -17.00 12.13
CA LEU A 198 -22.15 -17.92 13.27
C LEU A 198 -22.15 -19.40 12.83
N GLU A 199 -22.85 -19.72 11.74
CA GLU A 199 -22.84 -21.05 11.10
C GLU A 199 -21.58 -21.31 10.25
N GLY A 200 -20.63 -20.37 10.21
CA GLY A 200 -19.34 -20.50 9.54
C GLY A 200 -19.26 -19.84 8.16
N ALA A 201 -20.28 -19.08 7.73
CA ALA A 201 -20.21 -18.32 6.49
C ALA A 201 -19.12 -17.23 6.58
N PRO A 202 -18.27 -17.06 5.54
CA PRO A 202 -17.26 -16.02 5.55
C PRO A 202 -17.90 -14.62 5.49
N LEU A 203 -17.48 -13.73 6.39
CA LEU A 203 -17.78 -12.31 6.35
C LEU A 203 -16.74 -11.59 5.49
N ILE A 204 -17.19 -10.96 4.39
CA ILE A 204 -16.35 -10.23 3.44
C ILE A 204 -16.77 -8.77 3.46
N ALA A 205 -15.86 -7.87 3.87
CA ALA A 205 -16.13 -6.44 3.89
C ALA A 205 -15.48 -5.75 2.70
N ILE A 206 -16.24 -4.93 1.96
CA ILE A 206 -15.69 -4.16 0.84
C ILE A 206 -14.61 -3.18 1.34
N HIS A 207 -14.89 -2.47 2.43
CA HIS A 207 -13.95 -1.66 3.20
C HIS A 207 -14.51 -1.41 4.61
N LYS A 208 -13.68 -0.92 5.54
CA LYS A 208 -14.07 -0.64 6.95
C LYS A 208 -13.99 0.84 7.31
N ALA A 209 -14.36 1.72 6.38
CA ALA A 209 -14.38 3.15 6.65
C ALA A 209 -15.32 3.47 7.81
N ARG A 210 -14.84 4.27 8.77
CA ARG A 210 -15.60 4.66 9.98
C ARG A 210 -16.79 5.54 9.63
N TYR A 211 -16.57 6.50 8.74
CA TYR A 211 -17.53 7.48 8.28
C TYR A 211 -17.18 7.92 6.86
N TYR A 212 -18.13 8.60 6.22
CA TYR A 212 -17.93 9.31 4.96
C TYR A 212 -18.58 10.70 5.03
N LYS A 213 -18.16 11.61 4.16
CA LYS A 213 -18.70 12.98 4.11
C LYS A 213 -19.89 13.02 3.14
N ARG A 214 -20.99 13.60 3.58
CA ARG A 214 -22.18 13.96 2.80
C ARG A 214 -22.36 15.48 2.82
N ALA A 215 -23.31 15.98 2.02
CA ALA A 215 -23.70 17.39 2.02
C ALA A 215 -24.20 17.88 3.39
N ASP A 216 -24.84 17.02 4.17
CA ASP A 216 -25.41 17.30 5.50
C ASP A 216 -24.45 17.01 6.67
N GLY A 217 -23.21 16.57 6.39
CA GLY A 217 -22.19 16.33 7.41
C GLY A 217 -21.56 14.94 7.33
N LEU A 218 -21.04 14.46 8.46
CA LEU A 218 -20.46 13.12 8.56
C LEU A 218 -21.56 12.09 8.79
N ALA A 219 -21.52 10.99 8.02
CA ALA A 219 -22.39 9.84 8.20
C ALA A 219 -21.59 8.56 8.40
N LEU A 220 -22.21 7.57 9.05
CA LEU A 220 -21.58 6.28 9.32
C LEU A 220 -21.21 5.57 8.00
N GLY A 221 -19.99 5.06 7.93
CA GLY A 221 -19.57 4.17 6.86
C GLY A 221 -20.03 2.73 7.12
N PRO A 222 -19.56 1.75 6.32
CA PRO A 222 -19.84 0.34 6.59
C PRO A 222 -19.06 -0.22 7.79
N GLY A 223 -17.94 0.42 8.17
CA GLY A 223 -17.05 -0.07 9.23
C GLY A 223 -17.73 -0.36 10.58
N PRO A 224 -18.60 0.53 11.11
CA PRO A 224 -19.37 0.26 12.33
C PRO A 224 -20.23 -1.02 12.26
N PHE A 225 -20.88 -1.29 11.12
CA PHE A 225 -21.73 -2.46 10.94
C PHE A 225 -20.90 -3.74 10.77
N VAL A 226 -19.77 -3.64 10.05
CA VAL A 226 -18.77 -4.72 9.99
C VAL A 226 -18.26 -5.06 11.39
N ALA A 227 -17.89 -4.05 12.18
CA ALA A 227 -17.39 -4.24 13.54
C ALA A 227 -18.45 -4.85 14.46
N GLY A 228 -19.73 -4.47 14.30
CA GLY A 228 -20.84 -5.08 15.03
C GLY A 228 -20.99 -6.57 14.74
N LEU A 229 -20.92 -6.97 13.47
CA LEU A 229 -20.97 -8.39 13.07
C LEU A 229 -19.73 -9.17 13.53
N GLU A 230 -18.53 -8.59 13.40
CA GLU A 230 -17.28 -9.18 13.90
C GLU A 230 -17.35 -9.43 15.41
N PHE A 231 -17.85 -8.45 16.17
CA PHE A 231 -18.00 -8.56 17.61
C PHE A 231 -19.04 -9.61 18.00
N ALA A 232 -20.21 -9.59 17.35
CA ALA A 232 -21.29 -10.52 17.67
C ALA A 232 -20.92 -11.98 17.38
N ALA A 233 -20.19 -12.24 16.28
CA ALA A 233 -19.81 -13.58 15.83
C ALA A 233 -18.40 -14.01 16.25
N ASP A 234 -17.69 -13.22 17.08
CA ASP A 234 -16.29 -13.42 17.48
C ASP A 234 -15.38 -13.81 16.30
N CYS A 235 -15.47 -13.04 15.22
CA CYS A 235 -14.76 -13.30 13.97
C CYS A 235 -14.08 -12.05 13.41
N ARG A 236 -13.31 -12.21 12.33
CA ARG A 236 -12.75 -11.09 11.57
C ARG A 236 -13.23 -11.14 10.13
N ALA A 237 -13.71 -10.01 9.64
CA ALA A 237 -14.08 -9.88 8.24
C ALA A 237 -12.84 -9.95 7.35
N THR A 238 -12.96 -10.62 6.20
CA THR A 238 -12.00 -10.49 5.12
C THR A 238 -12.25 -9.16 4.41
N VAL A 239 -11.41 -8.16 4.65
CA VAL A 239 -11.46 -6.89 3.93
C VAL A 239 -10.84 -7.07 2.54
N VAL A 240 -11.46 -6.51 1.50
CA VAL A 240 -10.97 -6.63 0.11
C VAL A 240 -10.53 -5.32 -0.53
N GLY A 241 -10.97 -4.18 -0.01
CA GLY A 241 -10.54 -2.85 -0.43
C GLY A 241 -9.24 -2.38 0.22
N LYS A 242 -8.84 -1.16 -0.11
CA LYS A 242 -7.76 -0.43 0.58
C LYS A 242 -8.06 -0.34 2.09
N PRO A 243 -7.08 -0.47 3.00
CA PRO A 243 -5.62 -0.54 2.80
C PRO A 243 -5.03 -1.94 2.56
N GLU A 244 -5.85 -2.96 2.28
CA GLU A 244 -5.34 -4.33 2.22
C GLU A 244 -4.33 -4.54 1.09
N LYS A 245 -3.18 -5.14 1.41
CA LYS A 245 -2.11 -5.42 0.44
C LYS A 245 -2.63 -6.15 -0.81
N ARG A 246 -3.59 -7.05 -0.62
CA ARG A 246 -4.22 -7.83 -1.70
C ARG A 246 -4.87 -6.94 -2.76
N PHE A 247 -5.49 -5.82 -2.35
CA PHE A 247 -6.12 -4.87 -3.26
C PHE A 247 -5.09 -4.31 -4.26
N PHE A 248 -3.97 -3.79 -3.76
CA PHE A 248 -2.91 -3.23 -4.60
C PHE A 248 -2.25 -4.27 -5.49
N THR A 249 -1.95 -5.46 -4.96
CA THR A 249 -1.35 -6.54 -5.76
C THR A 249 -2.31 -7.02 -6.86
N GLN A 250 -3.61 -7.02 -6.61
CA GLN A 250 -4.61 -7.40 -7.61
C GLN A 250 -4.83 -6.29 -8.64
N ALA A 251 -4.73 -5.02 -8.26
CA ALA A 251 -4.78 -3.91 -9.21
C ALA A 251 -3.62 -3.96 -10.22
N LEU A 252 -2.44 -4.44 -9.78
CA LEU A 252 -1.23 -4.56 -10.60
C LEU A 252 -1.10 -5.87 -11.37
N SER A 253 -1.89 -6.91 -11.04
CA SER A 253 -1.70 -8.24 -11.64
C SER A 253 -1.89 -8.23 -13.16
N ASP A 254 -2.87 -7.47 -13.65
CA ASP A 254 -3.16 -7.37 -15.08
C ASP A 254 -2.06 -6.62 -15.87
N LEU A 255 -1.20 -5.87 -15.16
CA LEU A 255 -0.10 -5.09 -15.73
C LEU A 255 1.23 -5.86 -15.71
N GLY A 256 1.28 -7.05 -15.09
CA GLY A 256 2.53 -7.82 -14.95
C GLY A 256 3.60 -7.08 -14.12
N CYS A 257 3.17 -6.19 -13.23
CA CYS A 257 4.04 -5.27 -12.48
C CYS A 257 4.17 -5.69 -11.01
N SER A 258 5.38 -5.67 -10.46
CA SER A 258 5.59 -5.84 -9.02
C SER A 258 5.19 -4.56 -8.27
N PRO A 259 4.64 -4.64 -7.04
CA PRO A 259 4.42 -3.45 -6.21
C PRO A 259 5.64 -2.54 -6.11
N THR A 260 6.85 -3.10 -6.09
CA THR A 260 8.11 -2.33 -6.02
C THR A 260 8.43 -1.49 -7.26
N GLU A 261 7.70 -1.70 -8.36
CA GLU A 261 7.83 -0.99 -9.64
C GLU A 261 6.64 -0.05 -9.88
N ALA A 262 5.83 0.20 -8.85
CA ALA A 262 4.63 1.00 -8.94
C ALA A 262 4.59 2.13 -7.90
N VAL A 263 3.84 3.19 -8.22
CA VAL A 263 3.53 4.30 -7.33
C VAL A 263 2.02 4.45 -7.19
N MET A 264 1.55 4.70 -5.97
CA MET A 264 0.16 5.05 -5.67
C MET A 264 0.04 6.56 -5.45
N ILE A 265 -0.94 7.20 -6.06
CA ILE A 265 -1.31 8.61 -5.79
C ILE A 265 -2.71 8.60 -5.16
N GLY A 266 -2.85 9.17 -3.96
CA GLY A 266 -4.13 9.21 -3.25
C GLY A 266 -4.21 10.33 -2.21
N ASP A 267 -5.41 10.59 -1.72
CA ASP A 267 -5.70 11.62 -0.72
C ASP A 267 -5.81 11.05 0.70
N ASP A 268 -5.88 9.71 0.86
CA ASP A 268 -5.84 9.04 2.15
C ASP A 268 -4.43 8.63 2.55
N ALA A 269 -3.92 9.20 3.63
CA ALA A 269 -2.64 8.77 4.18
C ALA A 269 -2.63 7.29 4.56
N ARG A 270 -3.72 6.73 5.11
CA ARG A 270 -3.75 5.34 5.60
C ARG A 270 -4.18 4.38 4.52
N ASP A 271 -5.33 4.64 3.90
CA ASP A 271 -5.94 3.71 2.95
C ASP A 271 -5.13 3.65 1.65
N ASP A 272 -4.73 4.80 1.11
CA ASP A 272 -4.02 4.86 -0.17
C ASP A 272 -2.53 4.68 0.04
N VAL A 273 -1.90 5.63 0.74
CA VAL A 273 -0.44 5.74 0.78
C VAL A 273 0.17 4.68 1.69
N GLY A 274 -0.31 4.58 2.93
CA GLY A 274 0.12 3.56 3.89
C GLY A 274 -0.18 2.14 3.39
N GLY A 275 -1.36 1.91 2.84
CA GLY A 275 -1.74 0.63 2.21
C GLY A 275 -0.79 0.24 1.08
N ALA A 276 -0.51 1.16 0.16
CA ALA A 276 0.39 0.93 -0.97
C ALA A 276 1.85 0.71 -0.54
N GLN A 277 2.35 1.51 0.42
CA GLN A 277 3.71 1.35 0.96
C GLN A 277 3.89 0.00 1.67
N ASN A 278 2.89 -0.45 2.44
CA ASN A 278 2.88 -1.78 3.05
C ASN A 278 2.82 -2.91 2.00
N ALA A 279 2.25 -2.64 0.81
CA ALA A 279 2.31 -3.55 -0.33
C ALA A 279 3.69 -3.58 -1.02
N GLY A 280 4.53 -2.57 -0.79
CA GLY A 280 5.88 -2.41 -1.35
C GLY A 280 6.01 -1.32 -2.41
N MET A 281 4.96 -0.52 -2.63
CA MET A 281 4.91 0.58 -3.59
C MET A 281 5.52 1.87 -3.02
N LEU A 282 5.84 2.82 -3.90
CA LEU A 282 5.93 4.22 -3.50
C LEU A 282 4.51 4.79 -3.31
N GLY A 283 4.33 5.70 -2.37
CA GLY A 283 3.05 6.38 -2.15
C GLY A 283 3.21 7.88 -2.13
N ILE A 284 2.41 8.59 -2.93
CA ILE A 284 2.35 10.05 -3.01
C ILE A 284 1.01 10.49 -2.43
N LEU A 285 1.06 11.30 -1.37
CA LEU A 285 -0.11 11.89 -0.73
C LEU A 285 -0.42 13.24 -1.39
N VAL A 286 -1.65 13.43 -1.88
CA VAL A 286 -2.11 14.74 -2.37
C VAL A 286 -2.93 15.46 -1.30
N ARG A 287 -2.81 16.78 -1.22
CA ARG A 287 -3.54 17.62 -0.25
C ARG A 287 -4.97 18.00 -0.68
N THR A 288 -5.47 17.40 -1.75
CA THR A 288 -6.87 17.52 -2.18
C THR A 288 -7.78 16.55 -1.42
N GLY A 289 -9.09 16.60 -1.67
CA GLY A 289 -10.03 15.61 -1.13
C GLY A 289 -10.21 15.68 0.39
N LYS A 290 -10.01 14.55 1.07
CA LYS A 290 -10.23 14.41 2.52
C LYS A 290 -9.00 14.68 3.37
N TYR A 291 -7.85 14.94 2.73
CA TYR A 291 -6.61 15.29 3.42
C TYR A 291 -6.83 16.38 4.46
N ARG A 292 -6.18 16.23 5.61
CA ARG A 292 -6.06 17.25 6.66
C ARG A 292 -4.60 17.46 7.01
N GLU A 293 -4.28 18.69 7.44
CA GLU A 293 -2.93 19.03 7.90
C GLU A 293 -2.48 18.04 9.00
N GLY A 294 -1.28 17.46 8.83
CA GLY A 294 -0.73 16.43 9.70
C GLY A 294 -1.18 15.00 9.38
N ASP A 295 -1.94 14.77 8.30
CA ASP A 295 -2.28 13.42 7.85
C ASP A 295 -1.04 12.63 7.42
N GLU A 296 -0.02 13.29 6.89
CA GLU A 296 1.26 12.70 6.50
C GLU A 296 1.97 12.00 7.68
N ASP A 297 1.74 12.48 8.91
CA ASP A 297 2.35 11.94 10.13
C ASP A 297 1.56 10.75 10.71
N LYS A 298 0.38 10.42 10.14
CA LYS A 298 -0.47 9.31 10.61
C LYS A 298 0.03 7.94 10.20
N ILE A 299 1.07 7.86 9.37
CA ILE A 299 1.66 6.63 8.87
C ILE A 299 3.18 6.60 9.07
N ASN A 300 3.74 5.41 9.18
CA ASN A 300 5.18 5.18 9.26
C ASN A 300 5.51 3.92 8.44
N PRO A 301 6.40 3.99 7.43
CA PRO A 301 7.13 5.18 6.96
C PRO A 301 6.20 6.28 6.41
N PRO A 302 6.65 7.56 6.41
CA PRO A 302 5.88 8.66 5.84
C PRO A 302 5.70 8.48 4.32
N PRO A 303 4.78 9.23 3.68
CA PRO A 303 4.65 9.24 2.22
C PRO A 303 5.99 9.50 1.54
N HIS A 304 6.21 8.91 0.36
CA HIS A 304 7.39 9.22 -0.45
C HIS A 304 7.44 10.70 -0.85
N LEU A 305 6.26 11.26 -1.10
CA LEU A 305 6.05 12.68 -1.36
C LEU A 305 4.67 13.08 -0.84
N THR A 306 4.57 14.27 -0.27
CA THR A 306 3.30 14.97 -0.06
C THR A 306 3.31 16.23 -0.93
N CYS A 307 2.31 16.43 -1.77
CA CYS A 307 2.19 17.57 -2.68
C CYS A 307 0.76 18.11 -2.75
N ASP A 308 0.57 19.29 -3.32
CA ASP A 308 -0.71 19.99 -3.16
C ASP A 308 -1.83 19.37 -4.02
N SER A 309 -1.49 18.73 -5.14
CA SER A 309 -2.48 18.17 -6.07
C SER A 309 -1.94 17.05 -6.97
N PHE A 310 -2.86 16.35 -7.65
CA PHE A 310 -2.51 15.32 -8.64
C PHE A 310 -1.57 15.80 -9.76
N PRO A 311 -1.74 17.00 -10.36
CA PRO A 311 -0.79 17.52 -11.34
C PRO A 311 0.66 17.63 -10.85
N GLU A 312 0.87 17.99 -9.59
CA GLU A 312 2.21 18.07 -8.99
C GLU A 312 2.82 16.68 -8.78
N ALA A 313 2.01 15.71 -8.35
CA ALA A 313 2.43 14.31 -8.25
C ALA A 313 2.89 13.79 -9.60
N VAL A 314 2.13 14.04 -10.68
CA VAL A 314 2.51 13.67 -12.05
C VAL A 314 3.81 14.36 -12.48
N ALA A 315 3.94 15.67 -12.23
CA ALA A 315 5.16 16.40 -12.57
C ALA A 315 6.39 15.84 -11.85
N HIS A 316 6.24 15.40 -10.60
CA HIS A 316 7.29 14.73 -9.84
C HIS A 316 7.66 13.39 -10.45
N ILE A 317 6.67 12.53 -10.74
CA ILE A 317 6.88 11.21 -11.34
C ILE A 317 7.67 11.34 -12.65
N LEU A 318 7.21 12.20 -13.56
CA LEU A 318 7.85 12.42 -14.87
C LEU A 318 9.28 12.94 -14.77
N LYS A 319 9.63 13.67 -13.70
CA LYS A 319 10.94 14.31 -13.54
C LYS A 319 11.94 13.47 -12.74
N LYS A 320 11.46 12.63 -11.81
CA LYS A 320 12.29 11.98 -10.78
C LYS A 320 12.25 10.46 -10.83
N LEU A 321 11.15 9.87 -11.27
CA LEU A 321 10.92 8.42 -11.21
C LEU A 321 10.94 7.75 -12.60
N LEU A 322 10.85 8.55 -13.67
CA LEU A 322 11.03 8.16 -15.07
C LEU A 322 12.28 8.85 -15.65
#